data_AF-A0A3N7HPQ1-F1
#
_entry.id   AF-A0A3N7HPQ1-F1
#
_cell.length_a   1.000
_cell.length_b   1.000
_cell.length_c   1.000
_cell.angle_alpha   90.00
_cell.angle_beta   90.00
_cell.angle_gamma   90.00
#
_symmetry.space_group_name_H-M   'P 1'
#
loop_
_entity.id
_entity.type
_entity.pdbx_description
1 polymer ?
#
loop_
_entity_poly.entity_id
_entity_poly.type
_entity_poly.pdbx_seq_one_letter_code
_entity_poly.pdbx_strand_id
1 'polypeptide(L)'
;MQMLYNSDSFAVVMFDVPPASDDNASGEGSPFTLNRGGYEIVDKFARREIFIEGALAESFKEGVEALIEMEPSEEEIDEYLGRFSSIMQQPVILH
;
A
#
# COMPACT_ATOMS: atom_id res chain seq x y z
N MET A 1 11.68 -1.95 1.07
CA MET A 1 10.64 -2.95 1.38
C MET A 1 10.56 -3.07 2.89
N GLN A 2 9.43 -2.69 3.47
CA GLN A 2 9.17 -2.73 4.91
C GLN A 2 7.82 -3.42 5.13
N MET A 3 7.80 -4.55 5.83
CA MET A 3 6.54 -5.16 6.26
C MET A 3 5.90 -4.27 7.33
N LEU A 4 4.67 -3.86 7.10
CA LEU A 4 3.91 -2.99 8.01
C LEU A 4 2.91 -3.78 8.86
N TYR A 5 2.35 -4.84 8.29
CA TYR A 5 1.32 -5.65 8.95
C TYR A 5 1.34 -7.08 8.42
N ASN A 6 1.02 -8.04 9.29
CA ASN A 6 1.00 -9.46 8.97
C ASN A 6 0.13 -10.23 9.97
N SER A 7 -1.13 -10.48 9.62
CA SER A 7 -2.08 -11.34 10.35
C SER A 7 -2.20 -12.72 9.70
N ASP A 8 -3.09 -13.58 10.19
CA ASP A 8 -3.40 -14.84 9.50
C ASP A 8 -4.11 -14.60 8.15
N SER A 9 -4.88 -13.51 8.05
CA SER A 9 -5.74 -13.14 6.93
C SER A 9 -5.03 -12.30 5.86
N PHE A 10 -4.30 -11.27 6.29
CA PHE A 10 -3.75 -10.25 5.41
C PHE A 10 -2.28 -9.95 5.71
N ALA A 11 -1.58 -9.42 4.72
CA ALA A 11 -0.25 -8.83 4.91
C ALA A 11 -0.14 -7.52 4.12
N VAL A 12 0.61 -6.56 4.69
CA VAL A 12 0.88 -5.26 4.06
C VAL A 12 2.38 -5.02 4.02
N VAL A 13 2.89 -4.72 2.82
CA VAL A 13 4.30 -4.41 2.59
C VAL A 13 4.41 -3.04 1.94
N MET A 14 5.21 -2.16 2.51
CA MET A 14 5.56 -0.88 1.92
C MET A 14 6.80 -1.01 1.03
N PHE A 15 6.72 -0.43 -0.15
CA PHE A 15 7.82 -0.30 -1.09
C PHE A 15 8.17 1.17 -1.25
N ASP A 16 9.35 1.58 -0.81
CA ASP A 16 9.96 2.83 -1.27
C ASP A 16 10.33 2.65 -2.73
N VAL A 17 9.60 3.31 -3.62
CA VAL A 17 10.00 3.46 -5.00
C VAL A 17 10.76 4.78 -5.07
N PRO A 18 12.08 4.75 -5.34
CA PRO A 18 12.81 5.99 -5.57
C PRO A 18 12.12 6.73 -6.72
N PRO A 19 11.97 8.06 -6.64
CA PRO A 19 11.42 8.81 -7.76
C PRO A 19 12.22 8.44 -8.99
N ALA A 20 11.54 8.03 -10.06
CA ALA A 20 12.21 7.81 -11.34
C ALA A 20 12.98 9.09 -11.62
N SER A 21 14.31 9.00 -11.67
CA SER A 21 15.16 10.12 -12.01
C SER A 21 14.79 10.52 -13.43
N ASP A 22 13.87 11.48 -13.58
CA ASP A 22 13.60 12.16 -14.83
C ASP A 22 14.87 12.96 -15.20
N ASP A 23 15.86 12.26 -15.75
CA ASP A 23 17.03 12.84 -16.41
C ASP A 23 16.61 13.51 -17.75
N ASN A 24 15.38 14.01 -17.88
CA ASN A 24 14.86 14.64 -19.11
C ASN A 24 13.69 15.61 -18.88
N ALA A 25 13.70 16.43 -17.82
CA ALA A 25 12.78 17.56 -17.70
C ALA A 25 13.53 18.88 -17.46
N SER A 26 14.03 19.44 -18.57
CA SER A 26 14.28 20.88 -18.63
C SER A 26 12.94 21.60 -18.56
N GLY A 27 12.54 22.07 -17.39
CA GLY A 27 11.30 22.82 -17.20
C GLY A 27 11.12 23.22 -15.75
N GLU A 28 11.24 24.52 -15.49
CA GLU A 28 10.99 25.16 -14.21
C GLU A 28 9.67 24.71 -13.56
N GLY A 29 9.73 24.35 -12.27
CA GLY A 29 8.59 24.42 -11.36
C GLY A 29 7.81 23.12 -11.12
N SER A 30 8.28 22.30 -10.18
CA SER A 30 7.43 21.48 -9.29
C SER A 30 8.28 20.95 -8.11
N PRO A 31 8.09 21.40 -6.85
CA PRO A 31 8.81 20.85 -5.69
C PRO A 31 8.26 19.50 -5.21
N PHE A 32 7.48 18.80 -6.04
CA PHE A 32 6.97 17.47 -5.71
C PHE A 32 7.98 16.42 -6.14
N THR A 33 9.08 16.30 -5.40
CA THR A 33 9.74 14.99 -5.25
C THR A 33 8.77 14.10 -4.47
N LEU A 34 7.70 13.67 -5.14
CA LEU A 34 6.72 12.76 -4.57
C LEU A 34 7.49 11.46 -4.39
N ASN A 35 7.88 11.17 -3.15
CA ASN A 35 8.33 9.84 -2.76
C ASN A 35 7.10 8.95 -2.97
N ARG A 36 6.90 8.50 -4.21
CA ARG A 36 5.79 7.64 -4.65
C ARG A 36 6.06 6.24 -4.15
N GLY A 37 6.16 6.09 -2.83
CA GLY A 37 6.08 4.78 -2.21
C GLY A 37 4.75 4.12 -2.58
N GLY A 38 4.77 2.80 -2.68
CA GLY A 38 3.57 1.99 -2.88
C GLY A 38 3.36 1.03 -1.74
N TYR A 39 2.15 0.48 -1.67
CA TYR A 39 1.79 -0.57 -0.73
C TYR A 39 1.33 -1.80 -1.49
N GLU A 40 1.79 -2.96 -1.07
CA GLU A 40 1.26 -4.24 -1.51
C GLU A 40 0.37 -4.78 -0.39
N ILE A 41 -0.88 -5.05 -0.73
CA ILE A 41 -1.86 -5.66 0.17
C ILE A 41 -2.12 -7.07 -0.34
N VAL A 42 -1.87 -8.05 0.52
CA VAL A 42 -2.01 -9.48 0.22
C VAL A 42 -3.15 -10.05 1.03
N ASP A 43 -4.16 -10.60 0.35
CA ASP A 43 -5.19 -11.47 0.92
C ASP A 43 -4.72 -12.93 0.83
N LYS A 44 -4.45 -13.54 1.98
CA LYS A 44 -3.96 -14.91 2.08
C LYS A 44 -5.05 -15.94 1.87
N PHE A 45 -6.31 -15.61 2.17
CA PHE A 45 -7.46 -16.49 1.97
C PHE A 45 -7.81 -16.60 0.49
N ALA A 46 -7.96 -15.47 -0.18
CA ALA A 46 -8.24 -15.42 -1.61
C ALA A 46 -7.00 -15.74 -2.46
N ARG A 47 -5.80 -15.70 -1.85
CA ARG A 47 -4.50 -15.75 -2.53
C ARG A 47 -4.44 -14.71 -3.64
N ARG A 48 -4.79 -13.48 -3.28
CA ARG A 48 -4.78 -12.34 -4.18
C ARG A 48 -4.01 -11.20 -3.58
N GLU A 49 -3.49 -10.35 -4.44
CA GLU A 49 -2.77 -9.16 -4.03
C GLU A 49 -3.12 -7.98 -4.93
N ILE A 50 -2.83 -6.80 -4.42
CA ILE A 50 -2.87 -5.55 -5.16
C ILE A 50 -1.69 -4.69 -4.73
N PHE A 51 -1.00 -4.15 -5.72
CA PHE A 51 -0.08 -3.05 -5.53
C PHE A 51 -0.82 -1.73 -5.75
N ILE A 52 -0.77 -0.85 -4.76
CA ILE A 52 -1.36 0.49 -4.81
C ILE A 52 -0.26 1.54 -4.73
N GLU A 53 -0.39 2.58 -5.56
CA GLU A 53 0.58 3.66 -5.70
C GLU A 53 -0.12 5.00 -5.99
N GLY A 54 0.63 6.10 -5.89
CA GLY A 54 0.10 7.45 -6.15
C GLY A 54 -1.02 7.86 -5.19
N ALA A 55 -2.11 8.42 -5.72
CA ALA A 55 -3.22 8.93 -4.91
C ALA A 55 -3.90 7.84 -4.06
N LEU A 56 -3.96 6.59 -4.57
CA LEU A 56 -4.56 5.49 -3.82
C LEU A 56 -3.68 5.07 -2.63
N ALA A 57 -2.36 5.07 -2.81
CA ALA A 57 -1.41 4.82 -1.72
C ALA A 57 -1.45 5.93 -0.66
N GLU A 58 -1.62 7.19 -1.06
CA GLU A 58 -1.76 8.31 -0.13
C GLU A 58 -3.02 8.16 0.73
N SER A 59 -4.19 7.94 0.10
CA SER A 59 -5.44 7.70 0.85
C SER A 59 -5.38 6.45 1.72
N PHE A 60 -4.68 5.40 1.28
CA PHE A 60 -4.47 4.21 2.11
C PHE A 60 -3.65 4.53 3.36
N LYS A 61 -2.56 5.29 3.19
CA LYS A 61 -1.71 5.73 4.30
C LYS A 61 -2.49 6.54 5.32
N GLU A 62 -3.25 7.55 4.86
CA GLU A 62 -4.11 8.36 5.74
C GLU A 62 -5.12 7.50 6.51
N GLY A 63 -5.73 6.52 5.84
CA GLY A 63 -6.66 5.58 6.48
C GLY A 63 -6.00 4.70 7.53
N VAL A 64 -4.78 4.20 7.27
CA VAL A 64 -4.01 3.39 8.23
C VAL A 64 -3.54 4.25 9.42
N GLU A 65 -3.04 5.46 9.19
CA GLU A 65 -2.62 6.37 10.26
C GLU A 65 -3.79 6.70 11.20
N ALA A 66 -4.96 7.04 10.64
CA ALA A 66 -6.17 7.29 11.41
C ALA A 66 -6.64 6.04 12.18
N LEU A 67 -6.45 4.85 11.61
CA LEU A 67 -6.79 3.59 12.28
C LEU A 67 -5.85 3.35 13.47
N ILE A 68 -4.53 3.54 13.29
CA ILE A 68 -3.50 3.36 14.34
C ILE A 68 -3.74 4.30 15.52
N GLU A 69 -4.19 5.53 15.29
CA GLU A 69 -4.51 6.49 16.36
C GLU A 69 -5.63 5.99 17.29
N MET A 70 -6.46 5.04 16.85
CA MET A 70 -7.54 4.46 17.64
C MET A 70 -7.13 3.17 18.37
N GLU A 71 -5.84 2.80 18.35
CA GLU A 71 -5.33 1.52 18.88
C GLU A 71 -6.14 0.32 18.36
N PRO A 72 -6.15 0.10 17.03
CA PRO A 72 -7.10 -0.79 16.40
C PRO A 72 -6.76 -2.24 16.69
N SER A 73 -7.81 -3.05 16.76
CA SER A 73 -7.72 -4.50 16.89
C SER A 73 -7.19 -5.14 15.60
N GLU A 74 -6.63 -6.35 15.68
CA GLU A 74 -6.27 -7.12 14.48
C GLU A 74 -7.48 -7.27 13.53
N GLU A 75 -8.65 -7.57 14.08
CA GLU A 75 -9.91 -7.69 13.34
C GLU A 75 -10.32 -6.40 12.61
N GLU A 76 -10.08 -5.23 13.20
CA GLU A 76 -10.43 -3.94 12.59
C GLU A 76 -9.49 -3.59 11.43
N ILE A 77 -8.21 -3.96 11.55
CA ILE A 77 -7.24 -3.84 10.46
C ILE A 77 -7.63 -4.79 9.32
N ASP A 78 -7.96 -6.04 9.64
CA ASP A 78 -8.40 -7.03 8.66
C ASP A 78 -9.71 -6.58 7.95
N GLU A 79 -10.67 -6.01 8.67
CA GLU A 79 -11.89 -5.44 8.08
C GLU A 79 -11.59 -4.25 7.15
N TYR A 80 -10.66 -3.37 7.53
CA TYR A 80 -10.23 -2.27 6.69
C TYR A 80 -9.55 -2.77 5.40
N LEU A 81 -8.61 -3.72 5.52
CA LEU A 81 -7.92 -4.33 4.39
C LEU A 81 -8.88 -5.13 3.49
N GLY A 82 -9.90 -5.75 4.09
CA GLY A 82 -10.96 -6.48 3.40
C GLY A 82 -11.68 -5.67 2.33
N ARG A 83 -11.75 -4.33 2.47
CA ARG A 83 -12.34 -3.42 1.48
C ARG A 83 -11.59 -3.42 0.16
N PHE A 84 -10.28 -3.70 0.17
CA PHE A 84 -9.44 -3.77 -1.01
C PHE A 84 -9.55 -5.12 -1.74
N SER A 85 -10.01 -6.18 -1.07
CA SER A 85 -10.13 -7.52 -1.65
C SER A 85 -10.98 -7.57 -2.91
N SER A 86 -12.00 -6.70 -3.02
CA SER A 86 -12.86 -6.61 -4.21
C SER A 86 -12.14 -6.09 -5.44
N ILE A 87 -11.04 -5.33 -5.26
CA ILE A 87 -10.24 -4.77 -6.35
C ILE A 87 -8.91 -5.51 -6.55
N MET A 88 -8.63 -6.57 -5.79
CA MET A 88 -7.41 -7.36 -5.97
C MET A 88 -7.46 -8.17 -7.28
N GLN A 89 -6.57 -7.81 -8.19
CA GLN A 89 -6.53 -8.37 -9.55
C GLN A 89 -5.44 -9.44 -9.72
N GLN A 90 -4.40 -9.43 -8.89
CA GLN A 90 -3.22 -10.28 -9.10
C GLN A 90 -3.33 -11.54 -8.23
N PRO A 91 -3.12 -12.75 -8.79
CA PRO A 91 -3.01 -13.96 -8.00
C PRO A 91 -1.65 -14.00 -7.30
N VAL A 92 -1.64 -14.38 -6.02
CA VAL A 92 -0.41 -14.56 -5.24
C VAL A 92 0.34 -15.77 -5.77
N ILE A 93 1.47 -15.52 -6.44
CA ILE A 93 2.40 -16.58 -6.83
C ILE A 93 3.36 -16.75 -5.65
N LEU A 94 3.23 -17.87 -4.96
CA LEU A 94 4.15 -18.26 -3.89
C LEU A 94 5.58 -18.28 -4.47
N HIS A 95 6.45 -17.36 -4.04
CA HIS A 95 7.87 -17.34 -4.39
C HIS A 95 8.67 -18.32 -3.54
#